data_AF-X1MU27-F1
#
_entry.id   AF-X1MU27-F1
#
_cell.length_a   1.000
_cell.length_b   1.000
_cell.length_c   1.000
_cell.angle_alpha   90.00
_cell.angle_beta   90.00
_cell.angle_gamma   90.00
#
_symmetry.space_group_name_H-M   'P 1'
#
loop_
_entity.id
_entity.type
_entity.pdbx_description
1 polymer ?
#
loop_
_entity_poly.entity_id
_entity_poly.type
_entity_poly.pdbx_seq_one_letter_code
_entity_poly.pdbx_strand_id
1 'polypeptide(L)'
;MLYGALDAKKGIEAAGNGLFIDPDNLPLKANLGSLILLKAKQAEQHGETDERNGFLKKAKEIFLELQATAWDPGFVKYRLGRILRLQGKFDEAIKLLESAKGKDVGEKKIKAEIDKANAKNDRF
;
A
#
# COMPACT_ATOMS: atom_id res chain seq x y z
N MET A 1 -22.74 10.97 10.67
CA MET A 1 -22.89 9.52 10.99
C MET A 1 -21.50 8.95 11.20
N LEU A 2 -21.16 8.61 12.46
CA LEU A 2 -19.96 7.84 12.77
C LEU A 2 -20.23 6.39 12.36
N TYR A 3 -19.53 5.87 11.34
CA TYR A 3 -19.51 4.44 11.05
C TYR A 3 -18.64 3.76 12.12
N GLY A 4 -19.30 3.27 13.16
CA GLY A 4 -18.71 2.58 14.30
C GLY A 4 -18.04 1.27 13.89
N ALA A 5 -17.06 0.85 14.69
CA ALA A 5 -16.09 -0.22 14.49
C ALA A 5 -16.65 -1.64 14.15
N LEU A 6 -17.96 -1.83 14.00
CA LEU A 6 -18.58 -3.07 13.53
C LEU A 6 -18.40 -3.31 12.02
N ASP A 7 -18.31 -2.25 11.21
CA ASP A 7 -18.22 -2.38 9.74
C ASP A 7 -16.80 -2.63 9.23
N ALA A 8 -15.77 -2.29 10.01
CA ALA A 8 -14.39 -2.50 9.60
C ALA A 8 -14.06 -3.99 9.45
N LYS A 9 -14.57 -4.83 10.35
CA LYS A 9 -14.28 -6.28 10.35
C LYS A 9 -15.00 -7.01 9.21
N LYS A 10 -16.26 -6.65 8.95
CA LYS A 10 -17.03 -7.15 7.78
C LYS A 10 -16.48 -6.64 6.46
N GLY A 11 -15.99 -5.39 6.41
CA GLY A 11 -15.30 -4.84 5.24
C GLY A 11 -14.00 -5.57 4.94
N ILE A 12 -13.22 -5.93 5.97
CA ILE A 12 -11.99 -6.75 5.84
C ILE A 12 -12.31 -8.17 5.34
N GLU A 13 -13.38 -8.81 5.84
CA GLU A 13 -13.84 -10.13 5.38
C GLU A 13 -14.41 -10.10 3.95
N ALA A 14 -15.24 -9.11 3.62
CA ALA A 14 -15.81 -8.95 2.28
C ALA A 14 -14.71 -8.67 1.24
N ALA A 15 -13.75 -7.82 1.58
CA ALA A 15 -12.57 -7.53 0.79
C ALA A 15 -11.65 -8.77 0.62
N GLY A 16 -11.63 -9.68 1.60
CA GLY A 16 -10.93 -10.96 1.52
C GLY A 16 -11.66 -12.03 0.72
N ASN A 17 -12.98 -11.98 0.64
CA ASN A 17 -13.86 -13.03 0.10
C ASN A 17 -14.49 -12.69 -1.27
N GLY A 18 -14.09 -11.59 -1.92
CA GLY A 18 -14.60 -11.23 -3.25
C GLY A 18 -16.03 -10.67 -3.26
N LEU A 19 -16.55 -10.21 -2.13
CA LEU A 19 -17.83 -9.52 -2.06
C LEU A 19 -17.64 -8.06 -2.51
N PHE A 20 -18.47 -7.65 -3.48
CA PHE A 20 -18.50 -6.33 -4.13
C PHE A 20 -18.16 -5.20 -3.15
N ILE A 21 -16.93 -4.70 -3.27
CA ILE A 21 -16.58 -3.38 -2.74
C ILE A 21 -17.29 -2.40 -3.67
N ASP A 22 -18.13 -1.54 -3.11
CA ASP A 22 -18.64 -0.38 -3.84
C ASP A 22 -17.44 0.32 -4.51
N PRO A 23 -17.31 0.29 -5.84
CA PRO A 23 -16.13 0.78 -6.54
C PRO A 23 -15.89 2.28 -6.29
N ASP A 24 -16.93 3.00 -5.84
CA ASP A 24 -16.87 4.42 -5.52
C ASP A 24 -16.49 4.69 -4.05
N ASN A 25 -16.43 3.64 -3.20
CA ASN A 25 -15.96 3.77 -1.83
C ASN A 25 -14.42 3.72 -1.75
N LEU A 26 -13.81 4.83 -2.14
CA LEU A 26 -12.36 5.02 -2.22
C LEU A 26 -11.63 4.71 -0.88
N PRO A 27 -12.14 5.10 0.30
CA PRO A 27 -11.54 4.69 1.58
C PRO A 27 -11.54 3.17 1.79
N LEU A 28 -12.62 2.46 1.46
CA LEU A 28 -12.68 1.00 1.60
C LEU A 28 -11.70 0.31 0.65
N LYS A 29 -11.60 0.81 -0.58
CA LYS A 29 -10.60 0.34 -1.57
C LYS A 29 -9.17 0.55 -1.08
N ALA A 30 -8.88 1.68 -0.44
CA ALA A 30 -7.58 1.95 0.17
C ALA A 30 -7.25 1.01 1.34
N ASN A 31 -8.27 0.66 2.13
CA ASN A 31 -8.15 -0.35 3.18
C ASN A 31 -7.85 -1.74 2.59
N LEU A 32 -8.56 -2.16 1.53
CA LEU A 32 -8.25 -3.41 0.82
C LEU A 32 -6.80 -3.45 0.34
N GLY A 33 -6.33 -2.39 -0.33
CA GLY A 33 -4.93 -2.31 -0.79
C GLY A 33 -3.93 -2.42 0.37
N SER A 34 -4.25 -1.81 1.52
CA SER A 34 -3.42 -1.89 2.73
C SER A 34 -3.41 -3.29 3.37
N LEU A 35 -4.53 -4.01 3.34
CA LEU A 35 -4.63 -5.39 3.84
C LEU A 35 -3.86 -6.36 2.95
N ILE A 36 -3.94 -6.21 1.63
CA ILE A 36 -3.16 -7.03 0.70
C ILE A 36 -1.66 -6.80 0.92
N LEU A 37 -1.23 -5.55 1.19
CA LEU A 37 0.16 -5.28 1.57
C LEU A 37 0.59 -5.97 2.87
N LEU A 38 -0.33 -6.13 3.83
CA LEU A 38 -0.06 -6.88 5.05
C LEU A 38 0.11 -8.37 4.76
N LYS A 39 -0.74 -8.95 3.90
CA LYS A 39 -0.59 -10.34 3.43
C LYS A 39 0.73 -10.56 2.71
N ALA A 40 1.15 -9.61 1.86
CA ALA A 40 2.47 -9.67 1.21
C ALA A 40 3.61 -9.76 2.24
N LYS A 41 3.53 -9.00 3.34
CA LYS A 41 4.52 -9.04 4.42
C LYS A 41 4.48 -10.36 5.20
N GLN A 42 3.28 -10.92 5.41
CA GLN A 42 3.14 -12.23 6.06
C GLN A 42 3.78 -13.33 5.20
N ALA A 43 3.46 -13.38 3.91
CA ALA A 43 4.07 -14.32 2.96
C ALA A 43 5.61 -14.17 2.94
N GLU A 44 6.14 -12.95 2.98
CA GLU A 44 7.59 -12.70 3.10
C GLU A 44 8.19 -13.31 4.38
N GLN A 45 7.49 -13.23 5.51
CA GLN A 45 7.93 -13.81 6.79
C GLN A 45 7.91 -15.34 6.78
N HIS A 46 7.05 -15.95 5.96
CA HIS A 46 6.95 -17.39 5.76
C HIS A 46 7.85 -17.92 4.63
N GLY A 47 8.57 -17.05 3.92
CA GLY A 47 9.42 -17.43 2.78
C GLY A 47 8.65 -17.71 1.49
N GLU A 48 7.35 -17.38 1.46
CA GLU A 48 6.44 -17.63 0.34
C GLU A 48 6.59 -16.52 -0.72
N THR A 49 7.66 -16.61 -1.51
CA THR A 49 8.07 -15.55 -2.44
C THR A 49 7.04 -15.28 -3.54
N ASP A 50 6.42 -16.33 -4.09
CA ASP A 50 5.43 -16.19 -5.17
C ASP A 50 4.14 -15.53 -4.69
N GLU A 51 3.62 -15.98 -3.54
CA GLU A 51 2.44 -15.36 -2.92
C GLU A 51 2.69 -13.89 -2.59
N ARG A 52 3.85 -13.61 -1.97
CA ARG A 52 4.29 -12.26 -1.67
C ARG A 52 4.29 -11.38 -2.92
N ASN A 53 4.85 -11.85 -4.03
CA ASN A 53 4.88 -11.09 -5.28
C ASN A 53 3.48 -10.91 -5.89
N GLY A 54 2.62 -11.94 -5.80
CA GLY A 54 1.22 -11.87 -6.20
C GLY A 54 0.44 -10.82 -5.40
N PHE A 55 0.62 -10.77 -4.09
CA PHE A 55 0.00 -9.75 -3.24
C PHE A 55 0.54 -8.34 -3.55
N LEU A 56 1.85 -8.17 -3.75
CA LEU A 56 2.39 -6.86 -4.13
C LEU A 56 1.83 -6.36 -5.47
N LYS A 57 1.66 -7.24 -6.46
CA LYS A 57 1.03 -6.90 -7.74
C LYS A 57 -0.41 -6.41 -7.54
N LYS A 58 -1.24 -7.19 -6.82
CA LYS A 58 -2.64 -6.83 -6.54
C LYS A 58 -2.77 -5.51 -5.77
N ALA A 59 -1.93 -5.31 -4.75
CA ALA A 59 -1.94 -4.06 -4.00
C ALA A 59 -1.57 -2.86 -4.90
N LYS A 60 -0.60 -3.03 -5.81
CA LYS A 60 -0.18 -1.98 -6.74
C LYS A 60 -1.33 -1.57 -7.65
N GLU A 61 -2.05 -2.53 -8.23
CA GLU A 61 -3.20 -2.28 -9.11
C GLU A 61 -4.26 -1.42 -8.39
N ILE A 62 -4.62 -1.79 -7.16
CA ILE A 62 -5.59 -1.04 -6.35
C ILE A 62 -5.14 0.40 -6.10
N PHE A 63 -3.87 0.61 -5.74
CA PHE A 63 -3.36 1.96 -5.47
C PHE A 63 -3.18 2.79 -6.75
N LEU A 64 -2.92 2.18 -7.90
CA LEU A 64 -2.92 2.88 -9.19
C LEU A 64 -4.33 3.34 -9.56
N GLU A 65 -5.35 2.51 -9.32
CA GLU A 65 -6.74 2.91 -9.53
C GLU A 65 -7.14 4.07 -8.60
N LEU A 66 -6.74 4.05 -7.32
CA LEU A 66 -6.94 5.17 -6.39
C LEU A 66 -6.18 6.44 -6.80
N GLN A 67 -5.00 6.28 -7.41
CA GLN A 67 -4.24 7.41 -7.92
C GLN A 67 -5.01 8.13 -9.03
N ALA A 68 -5.68 7.39 -9.90
CA ALA A 68 -6.48 7.94 -11.00
C ALA A 68 -7.67 8.76 -10.52
N THR A 69 -8.18 8.51 -9.30
CA THR A 69 -9.29 9.27 -8.70
C THR A 69 -8.82 10.50 -7.90
N ALA A 70 -7.51 10.76 -7.82
CA ALA A 70 -6.90 11.80 -6.99
C ALA A 70 -7.30 11.73 -5.50
N TRP A 71 -7.72 10.56 -5.01
CA TRP A 71 -8.07 10.37 -3.61
C TRP A 71 -6.79 10.24 -2.78
N ASP A 72 -6.68 11.08 -1.75
CA ASP A 72 -5.51 11.22 -0.88
C ASP A 72 -4.15 10.95 -1.60
N PRO A 73 -3.74 11.88 -2.48
CA PRO A 73 -2.56 11.67 -3.32
C PRO A 73 -1.28 11.42 -2.52
N GLY A 74 -1.17 12.00 -1.31
CA GLY A 74 -0.02 11.78 -0.43
C GLY A 74 0.02 10.34 0.08
N PHE A 75 -1.10 9.84 0.60
CA PHE A 75 -1.20 8.46 1.05
C PHE A 75 -0.97 7.45 -0.08
N VAL A 76 -1.59 7.67 -1.25
CA VAL A 76 -1.45 6.76 -2.39
C VAL A 76 -0.01 6.71 -2.89
N LYS A 77 0.66 7.86 -3.05
CA LYS A 77 2.09 7.91 -3.41
C LYS A 77 2.97 7.19 -2.40
N TYR A 78 2.73 7.39 -1.11
CA TYR A 78 3.45 6.67 -0.07
C TYR A 78 3.28 5.15 -0.18
N ARG A 79 2.05 4.67 -0.40
CA ARG A 79 1.76 3.24 -0.55
C ARG A 79 2.41 2.65 -1.80
N LEU A 80 2.32 3.32 -2.93
CA LEU A 80 2.98 2.91 -4.17
C LEU A 80 4.51 2.90 -4.02
N GLY A 81 5.08 3.94 -3.38
CA GLY A 81 6.53 4.00 -3.13
C GLY A 81 7.01 2.84 -2.26
N ARG A 82 6.27 2.51 -1.20
CA ARG A 82 6.54 1.33 -0.38
C ARG A 82 6.45 0.02 -1.18
N ILE A 83 5.49 -0.12 -2.08
CA ILE A 83 5.38 -1.30 -2.97
C ILE A 83 6.59 -1.41 -3.88
N LEU A 84 6.98 -0.31 -4.53
CA LEU A 84 8.16 -0.26 -5.41
C LEU A 84 9.43 -0.68 -4.66
N ARG A 85 9.61 -0.18 -3.43
CA ARG A 85 10.73 -0.57 -2.57
C ARG A 85 10.73 -2.07 -2.29
N LEU A 86 9.57 -2.65 -1.97
CA LEU A 86 9.44 -4.09 -1.74
C LEU A 86 9.70 -4.89 -3.03
N GLN A 87 9.37 -4.35 -4.20
CA GLN A 87 9.70 -4.95 -5.50
C GLN A 87 11.17 -4.78 -5.92
N GLY A 88 12.01 -4.14 -5.10
CA GLY A 88 13.42 -3.89 -5.42
C GLY A 88 13.66 -2.69 -6.35
N LYS A 89 12.61 -1.92 -6.67
CA LYS A 89 12.69 -0.73 -7.52
C LYS A 89 13.02 0.49 -6.67
N PHE A 90 14.23 0.53 -6.12
CA PHE A 90 14.60 1.49 -5.07
C PHE A 90 14.60 2.94 -5.56
N ASP A 91 15.15 3.25 -6.73
CA ASP A 91 15.16 4.62 -7.26
C ASP A 91 13.76 5.16 -7.54
N GLU A 92 12.89 4.34 -8.15
CA GLU A 92 11.49 4.69 -8.39
C GLU A 92 10.74 4.90 -7.06
N ALA A 93 11.03 4.07 -6.06
CA ALA A 93 10.44 4.18 -4.74
C ALA A 93 10.82 5.49 -4.05
N ILE A 94 12.10 5.88 -4.07
CA ILE A 94 12.60 7.10 -3.43
C ILE A 94 11.91 8.33 -4.05
N LYS A 95 11.95 8.48 -5.37
CA LYS A 95 11.32 9.60 -6.08
C LYS A 95 9.84 9.72 -5.72
N LEU A 96 9.14 8.58 -5.66
CA LEU A 96 7.72 8.58 -5.36
C LEU A 96 7.44 8.93 -3.88
N LEU A 97 8.25 8.40 -2.95
CA LEU A 97 8.18 8.69 -1.52
C LEU A 97 8.48 10.17 -1.21
N GLU A 98 9.46 10.78 -1.86
CA GLU A 98 9.77 12.21 -1.73
C GLU A 98 8.61 13.09 -2.23
N SER A 99 7.92 12.62 -3.27
CA SER A 99 6.75 13.31 -3.83
C SER A 99 5.47 13.11 -3.00
N ALA A 100 5.49 12.23 -1.99
CA ALA A 100 4.37 11.95 -1.10
C ALA A 100 4.24 13.05 -0.04
N LYS A 101 3.82 14.26 -0.45
CA LYS A 101 3.45 15.34 0.47
C LYS A 101 1.99 15.15 0.89
N GLY A 102 1.73 15.01 2.19
CA GLY A 102 0.38 14.86 2.73
C GLY A 102 0.31 15.04 4.23
N LYS A 103 -0.87 15.42 4.75
CA LYS A 103 -1.12 15.61 6.20
C LYS A 103 -1.12 14.27 6.96
N ASP A 104 -1.44 13.17 6.29
CA ASP A 104 -1.70 11.88 6.94
C ASP A 104 -0.48 10.94 6.96
N VAL A 105 0.47 11.15 6.06
CA VAL A 105 1.73 10.39 6.05
C VAL A 105 2.78 11.21 6.76
N GLY A 106 3.00 10.90 8.03
CA GLY A 106 4.03 11.57 8.82
C GLY A 106 5.41 11.48 8.17
N GLU A 107 6.11 12.61 8.09
CA GLU A 107 7.44 12.75 7.49
C GLU A 107 8.44 11.68 7.97
N LYS A 108 8.39 11.34 9.26
CA LYS A 108 9.20 10.27 9.85
C LYS A 108 9.00 8.90 9.17
N LYS A 109 7.77 8.57 8.75
CA LYS A 109 7.46 7.30 8.06
C LYS A 109 8.00 7.31 6.64
N ILE A 110 7.89 8.44 5.94
CA ILE A 110 8.45 8.60 4.59
C ILE A 110 9.96 8.45 4.65
N LYS A 111 10.61 9.21 5.54
CA LYS A 111 12.06 9.14 5.75
C LYS A 111 12.53 7.73 6.06
N ALA A 112 11.85 7.02 6.97
CA ALA A 112 12.19 5.65 7.31
C ALA A 112 12.07 4.65 6.13
N GLU A 113 11.17 4.88 5.17
CA GLU A 113 11.08 4.04 3.97
C GLU A 113 12.14 4.42 2.92
N ILE A 114 12.49 5.71 2.80
CA ILE A 114 13.61 6.17 1.96
C ILE A 114 14.94 5.62 2.47
N ASP A 115 15.20 5.71 3.78
CA ASP A 115 16.43 5.20 4.40
C ASP A 115 16.61 3.70 4.13
N LYS A 116 15.51 2.92 4.18
CA LYS A 116 15.52 1.49 3.82
C LYS A 116 15.78 1.25 2.33
N ALA A 117 15.30 2.14 1.46
CA ALA A 117 15.55 2.04 0.03
C ALA A 117 17.02 2.32 -0.28
N ASN A 118 17.57 3.42 0.25
CA ASN A 118 19.00 3.79 0.10
C ASN A 118 19.93 2.67 0.60
N ALA A 119 19.71 2.17 1.82
CA ALA A 119 20.55 1.12 2.40
C ALA A 119 20.56 -0.21 1.60
N LYS A 120 19.57 -0.42 0.73
CA LYS A 120 19.50 -1.56 -0.19
C LYS A 120 20.03 -1.22 -1.57
N ASN A 121 19.92 0.03 -2.02
CA ASN A 121 20.48 0.51 -3.28
C ASN A 121 22.02 0.50 -3.22
N ASP A 122 22.60 0.94 -2.10
CA ASP A 122 24.07 1.02 -1.89
C ASP A 122 24.77 -0.35 -1.79
N ARG A 123 24.02 -1.46 -1.85
CA ARG A 123 24.55 -2.83 -1.75
C ARG A 123 24.73 -3.51 -3.11
N PHE A 124 24.48 -2.80 -4.20
CA PHE A 124 24.66 -3.24 -5.58
C PHE A 124 25.55 -2.23 -6.33
#